data_AF-A0A820VY99-F1
#
_entry.id   AF-A0A820VY99-F1
#
_cell.length_a   1.000
_cell.length_b   1.000
_cell.length_c   1.000
_cell.angle_alpha   90.00
_cell.angle_beta   90.00
_cell.angle_gamma   90.00
#
_symmetry.space_group_name_H-M   'P 1'
#
loop_
_entity.id
_entity.type
_entity.pdbx_description
1 polymer ?
#
loop_
_entity_poly.entity_id
_entity_poly.type
_entity_poly.pdbx_seq_one_letter_code
_entity_poly.pdbx_strand_id
1 'polypeptide(L)'
;MGDSLRDDKWYSINKTNENGLIEIVEHQKFKGTFWERMELNHFPYDVQELSISLTTPLTINDIYFIENKQKPSGVNRTVFSDQQSWHLYEHVEFSFEQHREEYSLNYDQIHPVLICTWHVGRKCGYYIWNAYFLIFLIISASLGTFSIPPSNSHGRLQITCTLLLTSVTFRWVVNKSLPTISYLTALDIYAIASIVALCIMNIFHGVVSYLYYNQIYLVSYLTPNNTQELQLSLYPEYFICRIDHYGFYILSVTFCLYQILILLWTFWIDGDE
;
A
#
# COMPACT_ATOMS: atom_id res chain seq x y z
N MET A 1 30.36 10.45 -12.18
CA MET A 1 31.16 11.21 -13.17
C MET A 1 30.97 12.67 -12.81
N GLY A 2 32.02 13.29 -12.26
CA GLY A 2 31.91 14.51 -11.46
C GLY A 2 31.72 15.77 -12.31
N ASP A 3 30.62 16.48 -12.06
CA ASP A 3 30.51 17.88 -12.38
C ASP A 3 31.03 18.68 -11.18
N SER A 4 32.21 19.28 -11.33
CA SER A 4 32.75 20.24 -10.37
C SER A 4 31.87 21.49 -10.38
N LEU A 5 30.89 21.54 -9.48
CA LEU A 5 30.20 22.76 -9.11
C LEU A 5 31.26 23.79 -8.72
N ARG A 6 31.32 24.91 -9.45
CA ARG A 6 32.04 26.10 -8.99
C ARG A 6 31.46 26.47 -7.63
N ASP A 7 32.28 26.38 -6.59
CA ASP A 7 31.93 26.77 -5.23
C ASP A 7 31.61 28.27 -5.19
N ASP A 8 30.33 28.64 -5.33
CA ASP A 8 29.79 29.92 -4.88
C ASP A 8 29.78 29.92 -3.34
N LYS A 9 30.97 29.90 -2.74
CA LYS A 9 31.18 29.98 -1.29
C LYS A 9 31.55 31.41 -0.93
N TRP A 10 30.74 32.05 -0.08
CA TRP A 10 31.02 33.40 0.40
C TRP A 10 30.73 33.52 1.89
N TYR A 11 31.53 34.33 2.58
CA TYR A 11 31.44 34.54 4.01
C TYR A 11 30.97 35.96 4.29
N SER A 12 30.12 36.11 5.29
CA SER A 12 29.77 37.42 5.86
C SER A 12 30.00 37.41 7.36
N ILE A 13 30.45 38.53 7.90
CA ILE A 13 30.69 38.70 9.34
C ILE A 13 29.61 39.63 9.85
N ASN A 14 28.73 39.12 10.69
CA ASN A 14 27.78 39.95 11.41
C ASN A 14 28.47 40.46 12.68
N LYS A 15 28.28 41.76 12.97
CA LYS A 15 28.95 42.41 14.11
C LYS A 15 28.52 41.76 15.43
N THR A 16 29.47 41.82 16.36
CA THR A 16 29.35 41.35 17.74
C THR A 16 28.05 41.79 18.39
N ASN A 17 27.25 40.83 18.87
CA ASN A 17 26.27 41.11 19.92
C ASN A 17 26.99 41.73 21.12
N GLU A 18 26.26 42.43 22.00
CA GLU A 18 26.79 43.14 23.18
C GLU A 18 27.68 42.26 24.10
N ASN A 19 27.63 40.95 23.94
CA ASN A 19 28.42 39.94 24.66
C ASN A 19 29.80 39.61 24.04
N GLY A 20 30.20 40.26 22.93
CA GLY A 20 31.50 40.03 22.29
C GLY A 20 31.62 38.76 21.43
N LEU A 21 30.50 38.09 21.16
CA LEU A 21 30.44 36.92 20.27
C LEU A 21 30.50 37.33 18.80
N ILE A 22 31.43 36.79 18.03
CA ILE A 22 31.56 37.04 16.58
C ILE A 22 30.69 36.01 15.84
N GLU A 23 29.72 36.46 15.04
CA GLU A 23 28.93 35.60 14.17
C GLU A 23 29.53 35.60 12.76
N ILE A 24 29.99 34.42 12.31
CA ILE A 24 30.47 34.19 10.95
C ILE A 24 29.39 33.39 10.23
N VAL A 25 28.87 33.96 9.13
CA VAL A 25 27.88 33.31 8.29
C VAL A 25 28.55 32.83 7.01
N GLU A 26 28.59 31.52 6.84
CA GLU A 26 29.03 30.86 5.61
C GLU A 26 27.82 30.54 4.74
N HIS A 27 27.88 30.95 3.48
CA HIS A 27 26.88 30.58 2.48
C HIS A 27 27.48 29.63 1.45
N GLN A 28 26.87 28.45 1.31
CA GLN A 28 27.25 27.47 0.31
C GLN A 28 26.00 26.93 -0.40
N LYS A 29 26.11 26.71 -1.71
CA LYS A 29 25.10 26.00 -2.51
C LYS A 29 25.60 24.60 -2.79
N PHE A 30 24.81 23.60 -2.40
CA PHE A 30 25.12 22.20 -2.64
C PHE A 30 24.05 21.57 -3.55
N LYS A 31 24.49 20.72 -4.47
CA LYS A 31 23.60 19.86 -5.27
C LYS A 31 24.16 18.45 -5.21
N GLY A 32 23.36 17.52 -4.75
CA GLY A 32 23.71 16.11 -4.64
C GLY A 32 22.49 15.21 -4.71
N THR A 33 22.73 13.91 -4.83
CA THR A 33 21.72 12.86 -4.77
C THR A 33 21.81 12.17 -3.43
N PHE A 34 20.70 12.16 -2.71
CA PHE A 34 20.56 11.52 -1.40
C PHE A 34 19.75 10.23 -1.54
N TRP A 35 19.96 9.31 -0.61
CA TRP A 35 19.29 8.02 -0.56
C TRP A 35 18.60 7.88 0.78
N GLU A 36 17.34 7.51 0.75
CA GLU A 36 16.51 7.30 1.94
C GLU A 36 15.74 5.99 1.77
N ARG A 37 15.50 5.30 2.90
CA ARG A 37 14.74 4.05 2.88
C ARG A 37 13.27 4.34 3.15
N MET A 38 12.43 4.16 2.14
CA MET A 38 10.99 4.38 2.25
C MET A 38 10.29 3.24 3.00
N GLU A 39 9.29 3.60 3.80
CA GLU A 39 8.45 2.65 4.55
C GLU A 39 7.04 2.60 3.96
N LEU A 40 6.68 1.48 3.32
CA LEU A 40 5.48 1.36 2.48
C LEU A 40 4.35 0.56 3.14
N ASN A 41 4.36 0.38 4.47
CA ASN A 41 3.36 -0.43 5.17
C ASN A 41 1.92 0.04 4.87
N HIS A 42 1.71 1.36 4.91
CA HIS A 42 0.40 2.01 4.71
C HIS A 42 0.17 2.49 3.28
N PHE A 43 0.97 2.01 2.32
CA PHE A 43 0.83 2.40 0.92
C PHE A 43 -0.61 2.14 0.41
N PRO A 44 -1.25 3.10 -0.28
CA PRO A 44 -0.72 4.37 -0.83
C PRO A 44 -0.88 5.62 0.06
N TYR A 45 -1.36 5.48 1.29
CA TYR A 45 -1.60 6.59 2.24
C TYR A 45 -0.38 6.88 3.11
N ASP A 46 0.81 6.74 2.54
CA ASP A 46 2.08 6.87 3.24
C ASP A 46 2.58 8.32 3.25
N VAL A 47 3.03 8.77 4.42
CA VAL A 47 3.86 9.97 4.59
C VAL A 47 5.29 9.50 4.83
N GLN A 48 6.22 10.10 4.11
CA GLN A 48 7.61 9.69 4.06
C GLN A 48 8.49 10.80 4.62
N GLU A 49 9.42 10.40 5.47
CA GLU A 49 10.41 11.27 6.09
C GLU A 49 11.68 11.22 5.25
N LEU A 50 12.00 12.32 4.59
CA LEU A 50 13.26 12.48 3.86
C LEU A 50 14.24 13.18 4.79
N SER A 51 15.36 12.53 5.12
CA SER A 51 16.32 13.08 6.06
C SER A 51 17.68 13.35 5.40
N ILE A 52 18.36 14.41 5.83
CA ILE A 52 19.77 14.66 5.53
C ILE A 52 20.51 14.85 6.84
N SER A 53 21.55 14.04 7.05
CA SER A 53 22.45 14.15 8.19
C SER A 53 23.70 14.95 7.84
N LEU A 54 24.01 15.91 8.70
CA LEU A 54 25.18 16.76 8.67
C LEU A 54 26.06 16.41 9.87
N THR A 55 27.33 16.10 9.61
CA THR A 55 28.31 15.75 10.65
C THR A 55 29.61 16.52 10.44
N THR A 56 30.45 16.57 11.47
CA THR A 56 31.78 17.20 11.39
C THR A 56 32.86 16.24 11.85
N PRO A 57 34.10 16.39 11.37
CA PRO A 57 35.24 15.62 11.88
C PRO A 57 35.65 16.02 13.31
N LEU A 58 35.09 17.10 13.87
CA LEU A 58 35.39 17.56 15.22
C LEU A 58 34.53 16.81 16.25
N THR A 59 35.03 16.74 17.49
CA THR A 59 34.34 16.05 18.57
C THR A 59 33.28 16.94 19.21
N ILE A 60 32.34 16.33 19.93
CA ILE A 60 31.26 17.05 20.61
C ILE A 60 31.73 18.04 21.69
N ASN A 61 32.96 17.87 22.19
CA ASN A 61 33.56 18.81 23.14
C ASN A 61 34.01 20.11 22.47
N ASP A 62 34.29 20.06 21.17
CA ASP A 62 34.83 21.18 20.40
C ASP A 62 33.71 21.96 19.69
N ILE A 63 32.68 21.25 19.22
CA ILE A 63 31.59 21.84 18.46
C ILE A 63 30.24 21.22 18.80
N TYR A 64 29.19 22.03 18.76
CA TYR A 64 27.81 21.60 18.92
C TYR A 64 26.95 22.30 17.87
N PHE A 65 26.00 21.55 17.30
CA PHE A 65 25.02 22.12 16.39
C PHE A 65 23.86 22.72 17.17
N ILE A 66 23.33 23.84 16.67
CA ILE A 66 22.12 24.47 17.20
C ILE A 66 21.28 24.95 16.01
N GLU A 67 19.97 24.79 16.11
CA GLU A 67 19.05 25.35 15.15
C GLU A 67 18.95 26.87 15.32
N ASN A 68 19.00 27.60 14.21
CA ASN A 68 18.81 29.05 14.23
C ASN A 68 17.31 29.41 14.27
N LYS A 69 16.81 29.75 15.46
CA LYS A 69 15.41 30.15 15.67
C LYS A 69 15.01 31.48 15.02
N GLN A 70 15.97 32.35 14.66
CA GLN A 70 15.68 33.66 14.06
C GLN A 70 15.43 33.56 12.56
N LYS A 71 16.05 32.58 11.90
CA LYS A 71 15.91 32.31 10.47
C LYS A 71 15.58 30.83 10.31
N PRO A 72 14.29 30.45 10.44
CA PRO A 72 13.91 29.06 10.29
C PRO A 72 14.26 28.59 8.88
N SER A 73 14.73 27.35 8.80
CA SER A 73 14.97 26.71 7.51
C SER A 73 13.64 26.46 6.81
N GLY A 74 13.58 26.79 5.52
CA GLY A 74 12.37 26.63 4.73
C GLY A 74 12.63 25.85 3.45
N VAL A 75 11.57 25.23 2.92
CA VAL A 75 11.64 24.47 1.68
C VAL A 75 10.95 25.25 0.56
N ASN A 76 11.62 25.30 -0.59
CA ASN A 76 11.00 25.91 -1.77
C ASN A 76 10.11 24.89 -2.49
N ARG A 77 8.79 25.01 -2.29
CA ARG A 77 7.80 24.15 -2.94
C ARG A 77 7.77 24.34 -4.45
N THR A 78 7.98 25.55 -4.99
CA THR A 78 7.78 25.83 -6.43
C THR A 78 8.79 25.12 -7.33
N VAL A 79 9.91 24.69 -6.77
CA VAL A 79 10.99 23.98 -7.49
C VAL A 79 10.85 22.45 -7.35
N PHE A 80 9.89 21.98 -6.56
CA PHE A 80 9.67 20.54 -6.37
C PHE A 80 9.05 19.93 -7.64
N SER A 81 9.86 19.18 -8.39
CA SER A 81 9.43 18.59 -9.67
C SER A 81 8.33 17.53 -9.52
N ASP A 82 8.30 16.83 -8.39
CA ASP A 82 7.41 15.67 -8.19
C ASP A 82 6.09 16.02 -7.49
N GLN A 83 5.68 17.30 -7.50
CA GLN A 83 4.39 17.76 -6.96
C GLN A 83 3.17 17.00 -7.49
N GLN A 84 3.28 16.37 -8.67
CA GLN A 84 2.19 15.59 -9.26
C GLN A 84 1.93 14.27 -8.53
N SER A 85 2.98 13.69 -7.94
CA SER A 85 2.90 12.39 -7.23
C SER A 85 2.97 12.54 -5.71
N TRP A 86 3.49 13.67 -5.25
CA TRP A 86 3.82 13.90 -3.84
C TRP A 86 3.40 15.30 -3.38
N HIS A 87 2.93 15.40 -2.15
CA HIS A 87 2.64 16.63 -1.45
C HIS A 87 3.76 16.93 -0.45
N LEU A 88 4.50 18.01 -0.68
CA LEU A 88 5.58 18.46 0.19
C LEU A 88 5.03 19.38 1.30
N TYR A 89 5.23 18.98 2.55
CA TYR A 89 4.89 19.80 3.71
C TYR A 89 5.88 20.96 3.91
N GLU A 90 5.43 22.06 4.49
CA GLU A 90 6.22 23.29 4.64
C GLU A 90 7.21 23.26 5.79
N HIS A 91 6.94 22.43 6.81
CA HIS A 91 7.75 22.39 8.01
C HIS A 91 8.99 21.51 7.79
N VAL A 92 10.12 21.98 8.31
CA VAL A 92 11.38 21.23 8.42
C VAL A 92 11.58 20.92 9.89
N GLU A 93 11.84 19.67 10.20
CA GLU A 93 12.17 19.25 11.56
C GLU A 93 13.68 19.08 11.70
N PHE A 94 14.20 19.46 12.87
CA PHE A 94 15.60 19.32 13.22
C PHE A 94 15.75 18.41 14.43
N SER A 95 16.51 17.34 14.29
CA SER A 95 16.92 16.50 15.40
C SER A 95 18.45 16.50 15.56
N PHE A 96 18.90 16.38 16.81
CA PHE A 96 20.30 16.38 17.17
C PHE A 96 20.65 15.02 17.73
N GLU A 97 21.59 14.35 17.09
CA GLU A 97 22.06 13.03 17.49
C GLU A 97 23.56 13.04 17.77
N GLN A 98 24.02 12.01 18.45
CA GLN A 98 25.44 11.79 18.73
C GLN A 98 25.86 10.49 18.08
N HIS A 99 26.78 10.57 17.12
CA HIS A 99 27.30 9.39 16.45
C HIS A 99 28.65 8.99 17.05
N ARG A 100 28.75 7.73 17.49
CA ARG A 100 30.00 7.12 17.93
C ARG A 100 30.61 6.39 16.74
N GLU A 101 31.87 6.69 16.42
CA GLU A 101 32.57 5.92 15.38
C GLU A 101 32.82 4.48 15.84
N GLU A 102 32.17 3.51 15.19
CA GLU A 102 32.33 2.08 15.51
C GLU A 102 33.55 1.43 14.83
N TYR A 103 34.13 2.08 13.81
CA TYR A 103 35.15 1.49 12.93
C TYR A 103 36.52 2.18 12.95
N SER A 104 36.72 3.23 13.76
CA SER A 104 38.01 3.91 13.85
C SER A 104 38.89 3.33 14.96
N LEU A 105 40.22 3.46 14.80
CA LEU A 105 41.21 3.00 15.77
C LEU A 105 41.07 3.71 17.15
N ASN A 106 40.34 4.84 17.19
CA ASN A 106 40.04 5.61 18.38
C ASN A 106 38.58 5.40 18.82
N TYR A 107 38.35 4.30 19.53
CA TYR A 107 37.04 3.78 19.99
C TYR A 107 36.13 4.71 20.82
N ASP A 108 36.48 5.99 21.02
CA ASP A 108 35.78 6.88 21.94
C ASP A 108 35.57 8.31 21.43
N GLN A 109 35.66 8.53 20.11
CA GLN A 109 35.31 9.82 19.52
C GLN A 109 33.80 9.88 19.22
N ILE A 110 33.14 10.86 19.84
CA ILE A 110 31.72 11.15 19.67
C ILE A 110 31.61 12.43 18.83
N HIS A 111 30.92 12.32 17.69
CA HIS A 111 30.69 13.42 16.76
C HIS A 111 29.24 13.89 16.84
N PRO A 112 29.00 15.21 16.89
CA PRO A 112 27.66 15.75 16.82
C PRO A 112 27.10 15.56 15.40
N VAL A 113 25.83 15.15 15.31
CA VAL A 113 25.10 15.01 14.06
C VAL A 113 23.84 15.88 14.11
N LEU A 114 23.66 16.71 13.10
CA LEU A 114 22.43 17.46 12.84
C LEU A 114 21.64 16.73 11.75
N ILE A 115 20.41 16.36 12.04
CA ILE A 115 19.51 15.72 11.08
C ILE A 115 18.42 16.72 10.73
N CYS A 116 18.26 16.95 9.44
CA CYS A 116 17.22 17.79 8.87
C CYS A 116 16.21 16.88 8.17
N THR A 117 14.96 16.90 8.62
CA THR A 117 13.90 16.01 8.11
C THR A 117 12.80 16.82 7.43
N TRP A 118 12.35 16.33 6.27
CA TRP A 118 11.23 16.84 5.50
C TRP A 118 10.16 15.77 5.36
N HIS A 119 8.91 16.17 5.54
CA HIS A 119 7.79 15.28 5.35
C HIS A 119 7.22 15.42 3.93
N VAL A 120 6.94 14.28 3.30
CA VAL A 120 6.34 14.21 1.98
C VAL A 120 5.21 13.19 1.97
N GLY A 121 3.97 13.62 1.73
CA GLY A 121 2.80 12.75 1.59
C GLY A 121 2.62 12.27 0.16
N ARG A 122 2.25 11.01 -0.05
CA ARG A 122 1.95 10.49 -1.39
C ARG A 122 0.54 10.88 -1.82
N LYS A 123 0.37 11.32 -3.07
CA LYS A 123 -0.95 11.50 -3.67
C LYS A 123 -1.56 10.15 -4.03
N CYS A 124 -2.52 9.70 -3.23
CA CYS A 124 -3.05 8.34 -3.29
C CYS A 124 -4.10 8.12 -4.39
N GLY A 125 -4.77 9.18 -4.88
CA GLY A 125 -5.88 9.09 -5.84
C GLY A 125 -5.64 8.24 -7.10
N TYR A 126 -4.41 8.23 -7.65
CA TYR A 126 -4.08 7.34 -8.77
C TYR A 126 -4.27 5.85 -8.42
N TYR A 127 -3.82 5.43 -7.24
CA TYR A 127 -3.89 4.04 -6.79
C TYR A 127 -5.31 3.67 -6.35
N ILE A 128 -6.09 4.62 -5.84
CA ILE A 128 -7.51 4.38 -5.54
C ILE A 128 -8.27 4.00 -6.81
N TRP A 129 -8.16 4.82 -7.87
CA TRP A 129 -8.88 4.59 -9.12
C TRP A 129 -8.31 3.45 -9.95
N ASN A 130 -6.99 3.33 -10.04
CA ASN A 130 -6.37 2.34 -10.93
C ASN A 130 -6.03 1.02 -10.24
N ALA A 131 -6.07 0.91 -8.91
CA ALA A 131 -5.84 -0.35 -8.21
C ALA A 131 -7.05 -0.79 -7.37
N TYR A 132 -7.44 -0.01 -6.36
CA TYR A 132 -8.54 -0.40 -5.47
C TYR A 132 -9.86 -0.58 -6.23
N PHE A 133 -10.23 0.38 -7.07
CA PHE A 133 -11.46 0.32 -7.85
C PHE A 133 -11.44 -0.83 -8.89
N LEU A 134 -10.31 -1.13 -9.52
CA LEU A 134 -10.22 -2.26 -10.45
C LEU A 134 -10.35 -3.61 -9.74
N ILE A 135 -9.72 -3.78 -8.58
CA ILE A 135 -9.89 -4.99 -7.75
C ILE A 135 -11.35 -5.13 -7.32
N PHE A 136 -11.99 -4.04 -6.90
CA PHE A 136 -13.41 -4.01 -6.58
C PHE A 136 -14.29 -4.49 -7.73
N LEU A 137 -14.02 -4.06 -8.98
CA LEU A 137 -14.77 -4.50 -10.16
C LEU A 137 -14.59 -6.00 -10.46
N ILE A 138 -13.35 -6.51 -10.37
CA ILE A 138 -13.05 -7.94 -10.58
C ILE A 138 -13.84 -8.81 -9.59
N ILE A 139 -13.86 -8.41 -8.31
CA ILE A 139 -14.61 -9.13 -7.28
C ILE A 139 -16.12 -9.00 -7.52
N SER A 140 -16.60 -7.81 -7.85
CA SER A 140 -18.03 -7.58 -8.10
C SER A 140 -18.55 -8.45 -9.26
N ALA A 141 -17.71 -8.72 -10.26
CA ALA A 141 -18.05 -9.64 -11.35
C ALA A 141 -18.28 -11.09 -10.87
N SER A 142 -17.74 -11.49 -9.71
CA SER A 142 -17.98 -12.82 -9.14
C SER A 142 -19.45 -13.03 -8.72
N LEU A 143 -20.21 -11.95 -8.46
CA LEU A 143 -21.65 -12.03 -8.18
C LEU A 143 -22.42 -12.67 -9.34
N GLY A 144 -21.98 -12.42 -10.59
CA GLY A 144 -22.59 -13.00 -11.79
C GLY A 144 -22.50 -14.53 -11.85
N THR A 145 -21.57 -15.15 -11.11
CA THR A 145 -21.45 -16.63 -11.05
C THR A 145 -22.64 -17.30 -10.36
N PHE A 146 -23.36 -16.57 -9.51
CA PHE A 146 -24.57 -17.04 -8.83
C PHE A 146 -25.84 -16.88 -9.69
N SER A 147 -25.78 -16.11 -10.77
CA SER A 147 -26.89 -16.04 -11.74
C SER A 147 -26.98 -17.29 -12.61
N ILE A 148 -25.93 -18.11 -12.66
CA ILE A 148 -25.88 -19.35 -13.43
C ILE A 148 -26.41 -20.50 -12.56
N PRO A 149 -27.38 -21.29 -13.07
CA PRO A 149 -27.96 -22.38 -12.30
C PRO A 149 -26.90 -23.45 -11.94
N PRO A 150 -27.04 -24.14 -10.79
CA PRO A 150 -26.12 -25.21 -10.37
C PRO A 150 -25.96 -26.36 -11.38
N SER A 151 -26.93 -26.52 -12.28
CA SER A 151 -26.88 -27.51 -13.37
C SER A 151 -25.75 -27.27 -14.36
N ASN A 152 -25.32 -26.02 -14.55
CA ASN A 152 -24.19 -25.67 -15.41
C ASN A 152 -22.93 -25.39 -14.57
N SER A 153 -22.41 -26.45 -13.94
CA SER A 153 -21.20 -26.40 -13.11
C SER A 153 -19.97 -25.92 -13.88
N HIS A 154 -19.84 -26.33 -15.14
CA HIS A 154 -18.73 -25.93 -16.01
C HIS A 154 -18.65 -24.42 -16.16
N GLY A 155 -19.77 -23.75 -16.45
CA GLY A 155 -19.81 -22.29 -16.61
C GLY A 155 -19.43 -21.55 -15.32
N ARG A 156 -19.90 -22.02 -14.16
CA ARG A 156 -19.60 -21.40 -12.85
C ARG A 156 -18.10 -21.49 -12.54
N LEU A 157 -17.53 -22.70 -12.64
CA LEU A 157 -16.11 -22.93 -12.37
C LEU A 157 -15.22 -22.19 -13.36
N GLN A 158 -15.58 -22.16 -14.64
CA GLN A 158 -14.83 -21.45 -15.67
C GLN A 158 -14.73 -19.96 -15.35
N ILE A 159 -15.86 -19.28 -15.06
CA ILE A 159 -15.86 -17.85 -14.74
C ILE A 159 -15.05 -17.57 -13.47
N THR A 160 -15.25 -18.35 -12.40
CA THR A 160 -14.51 -18.12 -11.14
C THR A 160 -13.01 -18.35 -11.31
N CYS A 161 -12.58 -19.37 -12.07
CA CYS A 161 -11.17 -19.59 -12.39
C CYS A 161 -10.59 -18.45 -13.24
N THR A 162 -11.35 -17.94 -14.21
CA THR A 162 -10.93 -16.77 -15.01
C THR A 162 -10.75 -15.55 -14.12
N LEU A 163 -11.71 -15.24 -13.24
CA LEU A 163 -11.59 -14.12 -12.28
C LEU A 163 -10.40 -14.28 -11.33
N LEU A 164 -10.10 -15.50 -10.88
CA LEU A 164 -8.93 -15.80 -10.07
C LEU A 164 -7.64 -15.49 -10.83
N LEU A 165 -7.52 -15.96 -12.07
CA LEU A 165 -6.36 -15.68 -12.92
C LEU A 165 -6.21 -14.18 -13.21
N THR A 166 -7.33 -13.50 -13.47
CA THR A 166 -7.37 -12.05 -13.67
C THR A 166 -6.88 -11.31 -12.44
N SER A 167 -7.34 -11.68 -11.23
CA SER A 167 -6.91 -11.03 -9.98
C SER A 167 -5.42 -11.26 -9.69
N VAL A 168 -4.91 -12.48 -9.88
CA VAL A 168 -3.48 -12.79 -9.73
C VAL A 168 -2.62 -12.00 -10.73
N THR A 169 -3.07 -11.92 -11.98
CA THR A 169 -2.37 -11.17 -13.04
C THR A 169 -2.38 -9.68 -12.74
N PHE A 170 -3.52 -9.15 -12.30
CA PHE A 170 -3.66 -7.75 -11.92
C PHE A 170 -2.73 -7.39 -10.76
N ARG A 171 -2.66 -8.23 -9.71
CA ARG A 171 -1.71 -8.07 -8.62
C ARG A 171 -0.26 -8.01 -9.12
N TRP A 172 0.10 -8.88 -10.07
CA TRP A 172 1.45 -8.86 -10.63
C TRP A 172 1.75 -7.57 -11.39
N VAL A 173 0.76 -7.01 -12.11
CA VAL A 173 0.89 -5.70 -12.78
C VAL A 173 1.11 -4.58 -11.77
N VAL A 174 0.31 -4.52 -10.70
CA VAL A 174 0.46 -3.49 -9.66
C VAL A 174 1.82 -3.59 -8.96
N ASN A 175 2.29 -4.81 -8.68
CA ASN A 175 3.56 -5.02 -8.00
C ASN A 175 4.79 -4.65 -8.84
N LYS A 176 4.65 -4.48 -10.16
CA LYS A 176 5.74 -3.93 -10.99
C LYS A 176 5.95 -2.43 -10.80
N SER A 177 4.94 -1.72 -10.32
CA SER A 177 5.03 -0.29 -10.03
C SER A 177 5.62 0.02 -8.66
N LEU A 178 5.84 -1.01 -7.84
CA LEU A 178 6.37 -0.90 -6.48
C LEU A 178 7.75 -1.59 -6.40
N PRO A 179 8.69 -1.05 -5.61
CA PRO A 179 9.94 -1.75 -5.33
C PRO A 179 9.65 -3.06 -4.60
N THR A 180 10.50 -4.06 -4.81
CA THR A 180 10.36 -5.36 -4.13
C THR A 180 10.67 -5.20 -2.65
N ILE A 181 9.63 -5.27 -1.82
CA ILE A 181 9.71 -5.21 -0.35
C ILE A 181 9.34 -6.55 0.28
N SER A 182 9.88 -6.84 1.46
CA SER A 182 9.71 -8.14 2.14
C SER A 182 8.40 -8.26 2.93
N TYR A 183 7.68 -7.17 3.15
CA TYR A 183 6.43 -7.11 3.92
C TYR A 183 5.24 -6.77 2.99
N LEU A 184 4.03 -7.00 3.50
CA LEU A 184 2.79 -6.73 2.75
C LEU A 184 2.34 -5.28 2.98
N THR A 185 2.08 -4.57 1.89
CA THR A 185 1.42 -3.25 1.92
C THR A 185 -0.07 -3.38 2.20
N ALA A 186 -0.73 -2.29 2.61
CA ALA A 186 -2.20 -2.25 2.73
C ALA A 186 -2.91 -2.64 1.42
N LEU A 187 -2.38 -2.19 0.27
CA LEU A 187 -2.86 -2.61 -1.05
C LEU A 187 -2.68 -4.11 -1.29
N ASP A 188 -1.52 -4.68 -0.97
CA ASP A 188 -1.26 -6.12 -1.10
C ASP A 188 -2.21 -6.95 -0.25
N ILE A 189 -2.46 -6.53 1.01
CA ILE A 189 -3.40 -7.20 1.90
C ILE A 189 -4.80 -7.24 1.27
N TYR A 190 -5.25 -6.12 0.72
CA TYR A 190 -6.53 -6.03 0.03
C TYR A 190 -6.59 -6.93 -1.22
N ALA A 191 -5.55 -6.91 -2.06
CA ALA A 191 -5.47 -7.76 -3.24
C ALA A 191 -5.42 -9.25 -2.88
N ILE A 192 -4.65 -9.66 -1.87
CA ILE A 192 -4.56 -11.05 -1.42
C ILE A 192 -5.90 -11.50 -0.81
N ALA A 193 -6.54 -10.67 0.01
CA ALA A 193 -7.87 -10.96 0.55
C ALA A 193 -8.89 -11.19 -0.57
N SER A 194 -8.81 -10.42 -1.67
CA SER A 194 -9.66 -10.64 -2.85
C SER A 194 -9.44 -12.00 -3.52
N ILE A 195 -8.18 -12.41 -3.66
CA ILE A 195 -7.81 -13.70 -4.25
C ILE A 195 -8.29 -14.83 -3.37
N VAL A 196 -8.09 -14.73 -2.05
CA VAL A 196 -8.56 -15.73 -1.08
C VAL A 196 -10.08 -15.86 -1.12
N ALA A 197 -10.82 -14.77 -1.22
CA ALA A 197 -12.28 -14.81 -1.35
C ALA A 197 -12.72 -15.49 -2.65
N LEU A 198 -12.07 -15.21 -3.78
CA LEU A 198 -12.33 -15.91 -5.04
C LEU A 198 -12.01 -17.41 -4.97
N CYS A 199 -10.97 -17.80 -4.22
CA CYS A 199 -10.67 -19.21 -3.95
C CYS A 199 -11.79 -19.87 -3.13
N ILE A 200 -12.25 -19.22 -2.06
CA ILE A 200 -13.37 -19.74 -1.25
C ILE A 200 -14.63 -19.91 -2.10
N MET A 201 -14.93 -18.93 -2.97
CA MET A 201 -16.04 -19.02 -3.93
C MET A 201 -15.89 -20.17 -4.91
N ASN A 202 -14.69 -20.38 -5.43
CA ASN A 202 -14.42 -21.48 -6.36
C ASN A 202 -14.64 -22.84 -5.70
N ILE A 203 -14.14 -23.01 -4.47
CA ILE A 203 -14.34 -24.21 -3.66
C ILE A 203 -15.83 -24.42 -3.40
N PHE A 204 -16.57 -23.36 -3.03
CA PHE A 204 -18.01 -23.43 -2.81
C PHE A 204 -18.75 -23.93 -4.06
N HIS A 205 -18.49 -23.33 -5.23
CA HIS A 205 -19.09 -23.77 -6.49
C HIS A 205 -18.73 -25.21 -6.86
N GLY A 206 -17.50 -25.64 -6.55
CA GLY A 206 -17.05 -27.02 -6.72
C GLY A 206 -17.82 -28.00 -5.83
N VAL A 207 -18.01 -27.66 -4.55
CA VAL A 207 -18.77 -28.47 -3.60
C VAL A 207 -20.24 -28.55 -4.01
N VAL A 208 -20.88 -27.44 -4.39
CA VAL A 208 -22.27 -27.42 -4.89
C VAL A 208 -22.40 -28.31 -6.13
N SER A 209 -21.44 -28.23 -7.05
CA SER A 209 -21.43 -29.06 -8.27
C SER A 209 -21.29 -30.55 -7.96
N TYR A 210 -20.43 -30.90 -6.99
CA TYR A 210 -20.24 -32.29 -6.55
C TYR A 210 -21.51 -32.86 -5.91
N LEU A 211 -22.16 -32.09 -5.02
CA LEU A 211 -23.41 -32.48 -4.38
C LEU A 211 -24.53 -32.67 -5.42
N TYR A 212 -24.63 -31.77 -6.40
CA TYR A 212 -25.60 -31.85 -7.49
C TYR A 212 -25.42 -33.11 -8.33
N TYR A 213 -24.19 -33.45 -8.71
CA TYR A 213 -23.92 -34.63 -9.54
C TYR A 213 -24.17 -35.94 -8.80
N ASN A 214 -23.74 -36.04 -7.54
CA ASN A 214 -24.03 -37.20 -6.69
C ASN A 214 -25.54 -37.41 -6.52
N GLN A 215 -26.31 -36.33 -6.40
CA GLN A 215 -27.75 -36.42 -6.32
C GLN A 215 -28.38 -36.99 -7.60
N ILE A 216 -28.00 -36.49 -8.78
CA ILE A 216 -28.50 -37.01 -10.07
C ILE A 216 -28.23 -38.51 -10.18
N TYR A 217 -27.01 -38.95 -9.83
CA TYR A 217 -26.67 -40.37 -9.87
C TYR A 217 -27.52 -41.23 -8.94
N LEU A 218 -27.72 -40.79 -7.69
CA LEU A 218 -28.55 -41.54 -6.73
C LEU A 218 -30.00 -41.65 -7.21
N VAL A 219 -30.58 -40.57 -7.75
CA VAL A 219 -31.95 -40.57 -8.30
C VAL A 219 -32.05 -41.54 -9.50
N SER A 220 -31.06 -41.54 -10.39
CA SER A 220 -31.03 -42.42 -11.56
C SER A 220 -30.94 -43.91 -11.22
N TYR A 221 -30.34 -44.26 -10.08
CA TYR A 221 -30.24 -45.64 -9.60
C TYR A 221 -31.53 -46.13 -8.92
N LEU A 222 -32.25 -45.23 -8.24
CA LEU A 222 -33.40 -45.59 -7.40
C LEU A 222 -34.74 -45.63 -8.16
N THR A 223 -34.89 -44.90 -9.27
CA THR A 223 -36.22 -44.66 -9.88
C THR A 223 -36.27 -45.01 -11.38
N PRO A 224 -36.35 -46.29 -11.77
CA PRO A 224 -36.50 -46.63 -13.19
C PRO A 224 -37.94 -46.52 -13.73
N ASN A 225 -39.03 -46.55 -12.92
CA ASN A 225 -40.38 -46.79 -13.46
C ASN A 225 -41.64 -46.25 -12.73
N ASN A 226 -41.59 -45.35 -11.73
CA ASN A 226 -42.80 -44.91 -11.01
C ASN A 226 -42.95 -43.38 -10.82
N THR A 227 -44.17 -42.87 -11.01
CA THR A 227 -44.51 -41.43 -11.04
C THR A 227 -44.68 -40.77 -9.66
N GLN A 228 -44.88 -41.53 -8.58
CA GLN A 228 -44.93 -40.97 -7.21
C GLN A 228 -43.53 -40.68 -6.62
N GLU A 229 -42.47 -41.33 -7.11
CA GLU A 229 -41.09 -41.10 -6.64
C GLU A 229 -40.48 -39.80 -7.21
N LEU A 230 -41.08 -39.24 -8.27
CA LEU A 230 -40.72 -37.95 -8.86
C LEU A 230 -40.93 -36.75 -7.91
N GLN A 231 -41.91 -36.82 -6.99
CA GLN A 231 -42.06 -35.77 -5.97
C GLN A 231 -40.98 -35.85 -4.88
N LEU A 232 -40.52 -37.06 -4.54
CA LEU A 232 -39.38 -37.24 -3.63
C LEU A 232 -38.05 -36.87 -4.29
N SER A 233 -37.91 -37.00 -5.62
CA SER A 233 -36.71 -36.59 -6.36
C SER A 233 -36.55 -35.07 -6.51
N LEU A 234 -37.65 -34.31 -6.40
CA LEU A 234 -37.64 -32.83 -6.44
C LEU A 234 -37.20 -32.18 -5.11
N TYR A 235 -37.46 -32.83 -3.98
CA TYR A 235 -37.09 -32.33 -2.64
C TYR A 235 -35.58 -32.03 -2.49
N PRO A 236 -34.66 -32.90 -2.94
CA PRO A 236 -33.23 -32.62 -2.86
C PRO A 236 -32.74 -31.57 -3.88
N GLU A 237 -33.38 -31.38 -5.05
CA GLU A 237 -33.04 -30.25 -5.95
C GLU A 237 -33.35 -28.89 -5.30
N TYR A 238 -34.47 -28.82 -4.58
CA TYR A 238 -34.85 -27.63 -3.83
C TYR A 238 -33.89 -27.34 -2.67
N PHE A 239 -33.30 -28.39 -2.05
CA PHE A 239 -32.28 -28.25 -1.02
C PHE A 239 -30.97 -27.64 -1.57
N ILE A 240 -30.49 -28.10 -2.72
CA ILE A 240 -29.28 -27.54 -3.36
C ILE A 240 -29.51 -26.09 -3.79
N CYS A 241 -30.67 -25.78 -4.37
CA CYS A 241 -31.03 -24.41 -4.73
C CYS A 241 -31.05 -23.49 -3.49
N ARG A 242 -31.51 -24.00 -2.34
CA ARG A 242 -31.50 -23.27 -1.08
C ARG A 242 -30.07 -23.06 -0.54
N ILE A 243 -29.19 -24.06 -0.63
CA ILE A 243 -27.76 -23.90 -0.29
C ILE A 243 -27.13 -22.81 -1.16
N ASP A 244 -27.40 -22.84 -2.46
CA ASP A 244 -26.85 -21.86 -3.40
C ASP A 244 -27.34 -20.44 -3.09
N HIS A 245 -28.62 -20.30 -2.74
CA HIS A 245 -29.22 -19.04 -2.31
C HIS A 245 -28.59 -18.51 -1.01
N TYR A 246 -28.38 -19.36 0.00
CA TYR A 246 -27.67 -18.94 1.20
C TYR A 246 -26.19 -18.62 0.93
N GLY A 247 -25.53 -19.38 0.06
CA GLY A 247 -24.16 -19.12 -0.38
C GLY A 247 -24.03 -17.74 -1.05
N PHE A 248 -25.02 -17.34 -1.85
CA PHE A 248 -25.07 -16.01 -2.44
C PHE A 248 -25.08 -14.90 -1.37
N TYR A 249 -25.94 -14.97 -0.36
CA TYR A 249 -25.93 -13.94 0.69
C TYR A 249 -24.68 -13.99 1.55
N ILE A 250 -24.28 -15.17 2.01
CA ILE A 250 -23.19 -15.32 2.98
C ILE A 250 -21.84 -15.02 2.36
N LEU A 251 -21.53 -15.54 1.17
CA LEU A 251 -20.21 -15.36 0.58
C LEU A 251 -20.16 -14.13 -0.32
N SER A 252 -21.20 -13.90 -1.12
CA SER A 252 -21.15 -12.91 -2.20
C SER A 252 -21.57 -11.53 -1.71
N VAL A 253 -22.72 -11.45 -1.01
CA VAL A 253 -23.22 -10.16 -0.51
C VAL A 253 -22.38 -9.65 0.66
N THR A 254 -22.02 -10.48 1.64
CA THR A 254 -21.18 -10.00 2.76
C THR A 254 -19.81 -9.52 2.28
N PHE A 255 -19.19 -10.25 1.34
CA PHE A 255 -17.89 -9.85 0.81
C PHE A 255 -18.00 -8.59 -0.03
N CYS A 256 -19.03 -8.45 -0.87
CA CYS A 256 -19.28 -7.22 -1.61
C CYS A 256 -19.52 -6.03 -0.67
N LEU A 257 -20.28 -6.20 0.42
CA LEU A 257 -20.47 -5.16 1.43
C LEU A 257 -19.16 -4.78 2.13
N TYR A 258 -18.35 -5.76 2.52
CA TYR A 258 -17.02 -5.52 3.08
C TYR A 258 -16.13 -4.72 2.11
N GLN A 259 -16.19 -5.06 0.83
CA GLN A 259 -15.46 -4.37 -0.24
C GLN A 259 -15.93 -2.93 -0.43
N ILE A 260 -17.24 -2.69 -0.42
CA ILE A 260 -17.83 -1.35 -0.47
C ILE A 260 -17.38 -0.54 0.75
N LEU A 261 -17.38 -1.13 1.96
CA LEU A 261 -16.93 -0.44 3.17
C LEU A 261 -15.45 -0.03 3.07
N ILE A 262 -14.57 -0.91 2.58
CA ILE A 262 -13.17 -0.56 2.33
C ILE A 262 -13.07 0.57 1.32
N LEU A 263 -13.79 0.47 0.20
CA LEU A 263 -13.73 1.47 -0.86
C LEU A 263 -14.21 2.84 -0.36
N LEU A 264 -15.30 2.87 0.40
CA LEU A 264 -15.81 4.10 1.03
C LEU A 264 -14.83 4.65 2.05
N TRP A 265 -14.20 3.80 2.87
CA TRP A 265 -13.18 4.21 3.81
C TRP A 265 -11.97 4.82 3.09
N THR A 266 -11.53 4.23 1.98
CA THR A 266 -10.44 4.77 1.15
C THR A 266 -10.78 6.12 0.54
N PHE A 267 -12.01 6.30 0.02
CA PHE A 267 -12.44 7.59 -0.53
C PHE A 267 -12.65 8.65 0.54
N TRP A 268 -13.08 8.26 1.75
CA TRP A 268 -13.23 9.18 2.86
C TRP A 268 -11.87 9.75 3.28
N ILE A 269 -10.84 8.90 3.35
CA ILE A 269 -9.46 9.33 3.68
C ILE A 269 -8.89 10.27 2.62
N ASP A 270 -9.07 9.97 1.32
CA ASP A 270 -8.60 10.83 0.22
C ASP A 270 -9.33 12.19 0.19
N GLY A 271 -10.59 12.25 0.66
CA GLY A 271 -11.37 13.48 0.70
C GLY A 271 -10.99 14.47 1.81
N ASP A 272 -10.16 14.05 2.76
CA ASP A 272 -9.67 14.87 3.87
C ASP A 272 -8.30 15.54 3.56
N GLU A 273 -7.69 15.28 2.39
CA GLU A 273 -6.50 15.98 1.87
C GLU A 273 -6.85 17.18 0.96
#